data_AF-A0A963K2P7-F1
#
_entry.id   AF-A0A963K2P7-F1
#
_cell.length_a   1.000
_cell.length_b   1.000
_cell.length_c   1.000
_cell.angle_alpha   90.00
_cell.angle_beta   90.00
_cell.angle_gamma   90.00
#
_symmetry.space_group_name_H-M   'P 1'
#
loop_
_entity.id
_entity.type
_entity.pdbx_description
1 polymer ?
#
loop_
_entity_poly.entity_id
_entity_poly.type
_entity_poly.pdbx_seq_one_letter_code
_entity_poly.pdbx_strand_id
1 'polypeptide(L)'
;MPDVDATNLLARIAEALERQSPPPALSLGLGAARAYVFDAPARALRPVPRVARIDFELLCGIDHVAQILLDNTRRFARGLPANNALLWGARGMGKSSLVKAVHGLVEREGADLILIEIHREDIDSLPHLLHDLARQPDRFLLFCDDLSFDAGESSYKSLKAVLEGG
;
A
#
# COMPACT_ATOMS: atom_id res chain seq x y z
N MET A 1 -25.24 -36.27 -15.83
CA MET A 1 -24.66 -35.03 -16.38
C MET A 1 -25.29 -33.89 -15.62
N PRO A 2 -24.53 -33.03 -14.92
CA PRO A 2 -25.12 -31.87 -14.25
C PRO A 2 -25.80 -30.99 -15.30
N ASP A 3 -26.94 -30.44 -14.94
CA ASP A 3 -27.83 -29.69 -15.82
C ASP A 3 -27.14 -28.37 -16.28
N VAL A 4 -26.73 -28.36 -17.54
CA VAL A 4 -25.97 -27.26 -18.17
C VAL A 4 -26.81 -25.98 -18.21
N ASP A 5 -28.14 -26.09 -18.22
CA ASP A 5 -29.05 -24.93 -18.20
C ASP A 5 -29.07 -24.26 -16.83
N ALA A 6 -29.08 -25.04 -15.74
CA ALA A 6 -29.04 -24.49 -14.39
C ALA A 6 -27.75 -23.69 -14.14
N THR A 7 -26.62 -24.17 -14.67
CA THR A 7 -25.32 -23.50 -14.51
C THR A 7 -25.28 -22.16 -15.27
N ASN A 8 -25.83 -22.13 -16.49
CA ASN A 8 -25.95 -20.91 -17.30
C ASN A 8 -26.90 -19.87 -16.66
N LEU A 9 -28.02 -20.33 -16.10
CA LEU A 9 -28.96 -19.46 -15.38
C LEU A 9 -28.31 -18.84 -14.13
N LEU A 10 -27.59 -19.64 -13.35
CA LEU A 10 -26.86 -19.15 -12.17
C LEU A 10 -25.78 -18.13 -12.55
N ALA A 11 -25.03 -18.36 -13.63
CA ALA A 11 -24.02 -17.42 -14.11
C ALA A 11 -24.65 -16.08 -14.55
N ARG A 12 -25.76 -16.11 -15.30
CA ARG A 12 -26.48 -14.90 -15.70
C ARG A 12 -27.05 -14.12 -14.53
N ILE A 13 -27.50 -14.81 -13.47
CA ILE A 13 -27.97 -14.17 -12.24
C ILE A 13 -26.80 -13.55 -11.49
N ALA A 14 -25.66 -14.25 -11.36
CA ALA A 14 -24.46 -13.72 -10.73
C ALA A 14 -23.96 -12.44 -11.45
N GLU A 15 -23.82 -12.47 -12.77
CA GLU A 15 -23.43 -11.30 -13.57
C GLU A 15 -24.44 -10.13 -13.46
N ALA A 16 -25.73 -10.44 -13.34
CA ALA A 16 -26.77 -9.43 -13.16
C ALA A 16 -26.77 -8.81 -11.76
N LEU A 17 -26.40 -9.59 -10.73
CA LEU A 17 -26.25 -9.11 -9.36
C LEU A 17 -24.96 -8.29 -9.21
N GLU A 18 -23.85 -8.72 -9.82
CA GLU A 18 -22.59 -7.97 -9.87
C GLU A 18 -22.76 -6.61 -10.54
N ARG A 19 -23.58 -6.50 -11.59
CA ARG A 19 -23.89 -5.21 -12.23
C ARG A 19 -24.78 -4.28 -11.40
N GLN A 20 -25.61 -4.83 -10.51
CA GLN A 20 -26.57 -4.05 -9.72
C GLN A 20 -26.04 -3.64 -8.35
N SER A 21 -25.07 -4.36 -7.80
CA SER A 21 -24.39 -3.96 -6.57
C SER A 21 -23.25 -3.00 -6.93
N PRO A 22 -23.29 -1.72 -6.49
CA PRO A 22 -22.10 -0.89 -6.57
C PRO A 22 -20.95 -1.59 -5.83
N PRO A 23 -19.71 -1.54 -6.35
CA PRO A 23 -18.58 -2.16 -5.66
C PRO A 23 -18.54 -1.64 -4.22
N PRO A 24 -18.40 -2.53 -3.22
CA PRO A 24 -18.51 -2.15 -1.81
C PRO A 24 -17.62 -0.94 -1.52
N ALA A 25 -18.14 0.04 -0.78
CA ALA A 25 -17.35 1.21 -0.39
C ALA A 25 -16.13 0.75 0.42
N LEU A 26 -14.98 1.42 0.24
CA LEU A 26 -13.77 1.09 1.00
C LEU A 26 -14.07 1.22 2.50
N SER A 27 -14.09 0.09 3.21
CA SER A 27 -14.17 0.10 4.66
C SER A 27 -12.76 0.23 5.21
N LEU A 28 -12.33 1.48 5.44
CA LEU A 28 -11.00 1.74 5.98
C LEU A 28 -10.79 1.12 7.36
N GLY A 29 -11.86 0.98 8.16
CA GLY A 29 -11.89 0.16 9.38
C GLY A 29 -10.70 0.41 10.32
N LEU A 30 -10.18 1.65 10.34
CA LEU A 30 -8.95 1.98 11.05
C LEU A 30 -9.19 1.75 12.55
N GLY A 31 -8.48 0.77 13.09
CA GLY A 31 -8.51 0.42 14.50
C GLY A 31 -7.23 0.85 15.20
N ALA A 32 -6.84 0.11 16.23
CA ALA A 32 -5.60 0.37 16.95
C ALA A 32 -4.32 -0.02 16.18
N ALA A 33 -4.46 -0.77 15.07
CA ALA A 33 -3.32 -1.18 14.26
C ALA A 33 -2.70 0.01 13.52
N ARG A 34 -1.37 -0.01 13.40
CA ARG A 34 -0.56 1.04 12.75
C ARG A 34 0.04 0.59 11.43
N ALA A 35 -0.33 -0.61 10.99
CA ALA A 35 0.06 -1.14 9.71
C ALA A 35 -1.09 -1.97 9.13
N TYR A 36 -1.28 -1.86 7.82
CA TYR A 36 -2.30 -2.56 7.07
C TYR A 36 -1.74 -3.07 5.75
N VAL A 37 -2.35 -4.11 5.20
CA VAL A 37 -2.19 -4.52 3.80
C VAL A 37 -3.46 -4.10 3.07
N PHE A 38 -3.31 -3.43 1.94
CA PHE A 38 -4.42 -3.12 1.06
C PHE A 38 -4.82 -4.38 0.28
N ASP A 39 -6.11 -4.69 0.34
CA ASP A 39 -6.74 -5.76 -0.44
C ASP A 39 -7.68 -5.10 -1.44
N ALA A 40 -7.23 -4.97 -2.69
CA ALA A 40 -8.02 -4.29 -3.71
C ALA A 40 -9.31 -5.05 -4.08
N PRO A 41 -9.31 -6.40 -4.25
CA PRO A 41 -10.53 -7.15 -4.50
C PRO A 41 -11.61 -6.95 -3.42
N ALA A 42 -11.22 -6.94 -2.14
CA ALA A 42 -12.16 -6.72 -1.04
C ALA A 42 -12.44 -5.25 -0.75
N ARG A 43 -11.69 -4.32 -1.38
CA ARG A 43 -11.67 -2.89 -1.05
C ARG A 43 -11.61 -2.68 0.46
N ALA A 44 -10.57 -3.24 1.08
CA ALA A 44 -10.39 -3.20 2.53
C ALA A 44 -8.93 -3.00 2.91
N LEU A 45 -8.71 -2.43 4.10
CA LEU A 45 -7.42 -2.43 4.78
C LEU A 45 -7.39 -3.55 5.82
N ARG A 46 -6.57 -4.58 5.58
CA ARG A 46 -6.39 -5.69 6.52
C ARG A 46 -5.33 -5.32 7.55
N PRO A 47 -5.65 -5.28 8.86
CA PRO A 47 -4.67 -4.90 9.87
C PRO A 47 -3.53 -5.93 9.95
N VAL A 48 -2.31 -5.44 10.12
CA VAL A 48 -1.10 -6.22 10.40
C VAL A 48 -0.76 -6.05 11.88
N PRO A 49 -1.14 -7.00 12.75
CA PRO A 49 -0.99 -6.83 14.20
C PRO A 49 0.47 -6.73 14.64
N ARG A 50 1.36 -7.38 13.90
CA ARG A 50 2.80 -7.36 14.14
C ARG A 50 3.53 -7.21 12.83
N VAL A 51 4.02 -6.01 12.55
CA VAL A 51 4.90 -5.76 11.41
C VAL A 51 6.22 -6.49 11.65
N ALA A 52 6.68 -7.26 10.67
CA ALA A 52 8.01 -7.85 10.68
C ALA A 52 9.05 -6.74 10.49
N ARG A 53 9.48 -6.14 11.61
CA ARG A 53 10.47 -5.06 11.64
C ARG A 53 11.84 -5.64 11.98
N ILE A 54 12.85 -5.12 11.30
CA ILE A 54 14.25 -5.24 11.71
C ILE A 54 14.62 -3.92 12.38
N ASP A 55 15.44 -3.95 13.43
CA ASP A 55 15.92 -2.71 14.03
C ASP A 55 16.77 -1.93 13.04
N PHE A 56 16.57 -0.61 13.03
CA PHE A 56 17.23 0.30 12.09
C PHE A 56 18.77 0.19 12.16
N GLU A 57 19.31 -0.01 13.36
CA GLU A 57 20.75 -0.17 13.61
C GLU A 57 21.35 -1.46 13.03
N LEU A 58 20.52 -2.45 12.68
CA LEU A 58 20.99 -3.70 12.05
C LEU A 58 21.17 -3.56 10.54
N LEU A 59 20.79 -2.42 9.95
CA LEU A 59 20.90 -2.15 8.52
C LEU A 59 22.29 -1.57 8.19
N CYS A 60 23.28 -2.44 8.06
CA CYS A 60 24.66 -2.04 7.78
C CYS A 60 24.89 -1.74 6.29
N GLY A 61 25.70 -0.71 5.99
CA GLY A 61 26.21 -0.44 4.64
C GLY A 61 25.24 0.34 3.75
N ILE A 62 24.10 0.79 4.29
CA ILE A 62 23.11 1.64 3.62
C ILE A 62 22.79 2.90 4.44
N ASP A 63 23.63 3.25 5.40
CA ASP A 63 23.41 4.28 6.43
C ASP A 63 22.95 5.61 5.84
N HIS A 64 23.61 6.05 4.76
CA HIS A 64 23.27 7.31 4.09
C HIS A 64 21.86 7.31 3.50
N VAL A 65 21.49 6.26 2.76
CA VAL A 65 20.16 6.14 2.14
C VAL A 65 19.09 5.93 3.21
N ALA A 66 19.39 5.15 4.24
CA ALA A 66 18.51 4.92 5.36
C ALA A 66 18.20 6.23 6.11
N GLN A 67 19.21 7.07 6.32
CA GLN A 67 19.05 8.36 6.99
C GLN A 67 18.23 9.35 6.15
N ILE A 68 18.46 9.41 4.83
CA ILE A 68 17.66 10.24 3.91
C ILE A 68 16.17 9.85 3.98
N LEU A 69 15.88 8.55 3.92
CA LEU A 69 14.51 8.05 4.00
C LEU A 69 13.90 8.38 5.35
N LEU A 70 14.64 8.15 6.44
CA LEU A 70 14.19 8.44 7.80
C LEU A 70 13.83 9.92 7.98
N ASP A 71 14.68 10.84 7.55
CA ASP A 71 14.44 12.27 7.72
C ASP A 71 13.27 12.76 6.85
N ASN A 72 13.11 12.20 5.64
CA ASN A 72 11.95 12.44 4.79
C ASN A 72 10.65 11.94 5.44
N THR A 73 10.63 10.72 5.98
CA THR A 73 9.46 10.15 6.66
C THR A 73 9.13 10.89 7.95
N ARG A 74 10.12 11.32 8.74
CA ARG A 74 9.92 12.17 9.92
C ARG A 74 9.27 13.49 9.56
N ARG A 75 9.74 14.15 8.48
CA ARG A 75 9.13 15.39 7.98
C ARG A 75 7.67 15.16 7.59
N PHE A 76 7.40 14.11 6.83
CA PHE A 76 6.04 13.75 6.42
C PHE A 76 5.12 13.54 7.64
N ALA A 77 5.58 12.76 8.62
CA ALA A 77 4.81 12.46 9.83
C ALA A 77 4.49 13.71 10.67
N ARG A 78 5.35 14.75 10.60
CA ARG A 78 5.14 16.05 11.24
C ARG A 78 4.32 17.04 10.40
N GLY A 79 3.84 16.64 9.22
CA GLY A 79 3.11 17.51 8.31
C GLY A 79 3.96 18.53 7.55
N LEU A 80 5.27 18.29 7.50
CA LEU A 80 6.17 19.06 6.68
C LEU A 80 6.25 18.47 5.26
N PRO A 81 6.65 19.27 4.25
CA PRO A 81 6.88 18.77 2.91
C PRO A 81 7.86 17.60 2.90
N ALA A 82 7.51 16.54 2.18
CA ALA A 82 8.29 15.31 2.01
C ALA A 82 8.11 14.81 0.57
N ASN A 83 9.09 14.04 0.10
CA ASN A 83 9.12 13.50 -1.24
C ASN A 83 8.60 12.06 -1.28
N ASN A 84 8.05 11.67 -2.42
CA ASN A 84 7.91 10.26 -2.76
C ASN A 84 9.31 9.65 -2.94
N ALA A 85 9.51 8.43 -2.44
CA ALA A 85 10.80 7.75 -2.48
C ALA A 85 10.70 6.48 -3.33
N LEU A 86 11.66 6.27 -4.23
CA LEU A 86 11.84 5.02 -4.96
C LEU A 86 13.08 4.31 -4.43
N LEU A 87 12.92 3.10 -3.89
CA LEU A 87 14.03 2.26 -3.46
C LEU A 87 14.27 1.17 -4.51
N TRP A 88 15.46 1.13 -5.10
CA TRP A 88 15.85 0.12 -6.09
C TRP A 88 17.09 -0.65 -5.64
N GLY A 89 17.31 -1.83 -6.24
CA GLY A 89 18.41 -2.73 -5.92
C GLY A 89 17.99 -4.19 -6.00
N ALA A 90 18.95 -5.11 -5.91
CA ALA A 90 18.71 -6.54 -6.05
C ALA A 90 17.70 -7.08 -5.02
N ARG A 91 17.07 -8.23 -5.35
CA ARG A 91 16.19 -8.96 -4.42
C ARG A 91 16.99 -9.37 -3.18
N GLY A 92 16.41 -9.19 -2.00
CA GLY A 92 17.07 -9.52 -0.73
C GLY A 92 17.96 -8.42 -0.14
N MET A 93 18.11 -7.26 -0.79
CA MET A 93 18.89 -6.11 -0.26
C MET A 93 18.18 -5.32 0.85
N GLY A 94 17.15 -5.88 1.49
CA GLY A 94 16.51 -5.26 2.65
C GLY A 94 15.66 -4.00 2.39
N LYS A 95 15.23 -3.73 1.14
CA LYS A 95 14.40 -2.55 0.81
C LYS A 95 13.11 -2.46 1.63
N SER A 96 12.34 -3.55 1.64
CA SER A 96 11.10 -3.67 2.46
C SER A 96 11.42 -3.56 3.95
N SER A 97 12.51 -4.20 4.40
CA SER A 97 12.98 -4.12 5.79
C SER A 97 13.33 -2.69 6.20
N LEU A 98 13.98 -1.91 5.32
CA LEU A 98 14.35 -0.53 5.57
C LEU A 98 13.11 0.34 5.77
N VAL A 99 12.10 0.22 4.90
CA VAL A 99 10.85 0.98 5.03
C VAL A 99 10.15 0.66 6.35
N LYS A 100 10.05 -0.62 6.71
CA LYS A 100 9.43 -1.10 7.96
C LYS A 100 10.23 -0.66 9.20
N ALA A 101 11.55 -0.63 9.12
CA ALA A 101 12.43 -0.14 10.18
C ALA A 101 12.27 1.37 10.40
N VAL A 102 12.26 2.16 9.31
CA VAL A 102 12.03 3.60 9.35
C VAL A 102 10.65 3.92 9.91
N HIS A 103 9.60 3.27 9.41
CA HIS A 103 8.23 3.42 9.94
C HIS A 103 8.18 3.16 11.44
N GLY A 104 8.75 2.04 11.89
CA GLY A 104 8.77 1.69 13.31
C GLY A 104 9.59 2.64 14.17
N LEU A 105 10.65 3.26 13.64
CA LEU A 105 11.41 4.27 14.37
C LEU A 105 10.61 5.57 14.53
N VAL A 106 9.96 6.03 13.46
CA VAL A 106 9.11 7.23 13.49
C VAL A 106 7.88 7.05 14.37
N GLU A 107 7.29 5.86 14.40
CA GLU A 107 6.22 5.50 15.33
C GLU A 107 6.70 5.52 16.80
N ARG A 108 7.89 4.97 17.09
CA ARG A 108 8.50 5.01 18.44
C ARG A 108 8.81 6.43 18.91
N GLU A 109 9.02 7.37 17.99
CA GLU A 109 9.15 8.81 18.28
C GLU A 109 7.81 9.49 18.61
N GLY A 110 6.69 8.76 18.59
CA GLY A 110 5.37 9.26 18.95
C GLY A 110 4.57 9.83 17.77
N ALA A 111 5.02 9.63 16.53
CA ALA A 111 4.27 10.11 15.38
C ALA A 111 3.09 9.18 15.06
N ASP A 112 1.95 9.78 14.72
CA ASP A 112 0.79 9.03 14.21
C ASP A 112 0.91 8.84 12.69
N LEU A 113 1.60 7.76 12.30
CA LEU A 113 1.85 7.40 10.91
C LEU A 113 1.41 5.95 10.68
N ILE A 114 0.44 5.76 9.79
CA ILE A 114 -0.09 4.44 9.44
C ILE A 114 0.65 3.91 8.20
N LEU A 115 1.24 2.72 8.30
CA LEU A 115 1.83 2.04 7.16
C LEU A 115 0.74 1.28 6.38
N ILE A 116 0.69 1.46 5.06
CA ILE A 116 -0.16 0.65 4.18
C ILE A 116 0.73 -0.02 3.15
N GLU A 117 0.81 -1.34 3.21
CA GLU A 117 1.48 -2.17 2.22
C GLU A 117 0.52 -2.41 1.04
N ILE A 118 1.01 -2.19 -0.17
CA ILE A 118 0.28 -2.38 -1.42
C ILE A 118 1.04 -3.42 -2.22
N HIS A 119 0.35 -4.50 -2.55
CA HIS A 119 0.90 -5.52 -3.43
C HIS A 119 0.96 -5.02 -4.88
N ARG A 120 1.89 -5.58 -5.64
CA ARG A 120 2.15 -5.18 -7.02
C ARG A 120 0.90 -5.31 -7.89
N GLU A 121 0.15 -6.39 -7.72
CA GLU A 121 -1.11 -6.67 -8.41
C GLU A 121 -2.21 -5.62 -8.12
N ASP A 122 -2.11 -4.90 -7.01
CA ASP A 122 -3.14 -3.97 -6.55
C ASP A 122 -2.83 -2.50 -6.90
N ILE A 123 -1.69 -2.23 -7.56
CA ILE A 123 -1.23 -0.86 -7.91
C ILE A 123 -2.23 -0.11 -8.79
N ASP A 124 -2.93 -0.81 -9.68
CA ASP A 124 -3.93 -0.17 -10.55
C ASP A 124 -5.14 0.37 -9.77
N SER A 125 -5.35 -0.10 -8.53
CA SER A 125 -6.39 0.39 -7.63
C SER A 125 -5.92 1.56 -6.74
N LEU A 126 -4.65 1.96 -6.84
CA LEU A 126 -4.06 3.03 -6.02
C LEU A 126 -4.80 4.37 -6.12
N PRO A 127 -5.25 4.85 -7.30
CA PRO A 127 -5.99 6.11 -7.38
C PRO A 127 -7.27 6.12 -6.53
N HIS A 128 -7.99 4.99 -6.48
CA HIS A 128 -9.18 4.85 -5.65
C HIS A 128 -8.83 4.85 -4.17
N LEU A 129 -7.79 4.11 -3.78
CA LEU A 129 -7.30 4.09 -2.41
C LEU A 129 -6.92 5.50 -1.95
N LEU A 130 -6.15 6.24 -2.74
CA LEU A 130 -5.73 7.61 -2.42
C LEU A 130 -6.92 8.56 -2.24
N HIS A 131 -7.92 8.47 -3.11
CA HIS A 131 -9.14 9.27 -3.00
C HIS A 131 -9.87 9.04 -1.66
N ASP A 132 -9.89 7.79 -1.18
CA ASP A 132 -10.53 7.46 0.08
C ASP A 132 -9.65 7.83 1.30
N LEU A 133 -8.33 7.65 1.20
CA LEU A 133 -7.38 8.06 2.24
C LEU A 133 -7.31 9.58 2.42
N ALA A 134 -7.46 10.36 1.34
CA ALA A 134 -7.46 11.82 1.38
C ALA A 134 -8.60 12.41 2.24
N ARG A 135 -9.63 11.63 2.55
CA ARG A 135 -10.75 12.01 3.43
C ARG A 135 -10.48 11.74 4.91
N GLN A 136 -9.40 11.04 5.24
CA GLN A 136 -9.04 10.72 6.61
C GLN A 136 -8.10 11.79 7.19
N PRO A 137 -8.19 12.05 8.51
CA PRO A 137 -7.29 13.00 9.18
C PRO A 137 -5.88 12.42 9.41
N ASP A 138 -5.73 11.09 9.34
CA ASP A 138 -4.48 10.38 9.60
C ASP A 138 -3.45 10.56 8.47
N ARG A 139 -2.19 10.26 8.78
CA ARG A 139 -1.11 10.24 7.79
C ARG A 139 -0.78 8.81 7.40
N PHE A 140 -0.68 8.57 6.10
CA PHE A 140 -0.43 7.25 5.54
C PHE A 140 0.91 7.20 4.83
N LEU A 141 1.77 6.26 5.22
CA LEU A 141 2.94 5.86 4.46
C LEU A 141 2.54 4.70 3.56
N LEU A 142 2.42 4.97 2.27
CA LEU A 142 2.12 3.94 1.26
C LEU A 142 3.42 3.27 0.82
N PHE A 143 3.47 1.95 0.94
CA PHE A 143 4.62 1.13 0.52
C PHE A 143 4.16 0.13 -0.54
N CYS A 144 4.62 0.32 -1.78
CA CYS A 144 4.41 -0.64 -2.86
C CYS A 144 5.64 -1.55 -2.97
N ASP A 145 5.48 -2.85 -2.74
CA ASP A 145 6.57 -3.82 -2.87
C ASP A 145 6.68 -4.38 -4.30
N ASP A 146 7.87 -4.83 -4.66
CA ASP A 146 8.18 -5.56 -5.90
C ASP A 146 7.73 -4.89 -7.22
N LEU A 147 7.97 -3.57 -7.33
CA LEU A 147 7.81 -2.86 -8.60
C LEU A 147 8.80 -3.39 -9.65
N SER A 148 8.30 -4.01 -10.72
CA SER A 148 9.07 -4.20 -11.96
C SER A 148 8.69 -3.11 -12.96
N PHE A 149 9.65 -2.72 -13.78
CA PHE A 149 9.47 -1.78 -14.88
C PHE A 149 9.84 -2.49 -16.19
N ASP A 150 9.21 -3.64 -16.45
CA ASP A 150 9.41 -4.36 -17.70
C ASP A 150 8.61 -3.71 -18.85
N ALA A 151 9.19 -3.75 -20.05
CA ALA A 151 8.60 -3.20 -21.27
C ALA A 151 7.35 -4.00 -21.69
N GLY A 152 6.21 -3.67 -21.07
CA GLY A 152 4.93 -4.36 -21.27
C GLY A 152 3.97 -4.21 -20.10
N GLU A 153 4.45 -3.79 -18.92
CA GLU A 153 3.62 -3.64 -17.73
C GLU A 153 2.87 -2.30 -17.70
N SER A 154 1.55 -2.34 -17.46
CA SER A 154 0.69 -1.16 -17.35
C SER A 154 0.77 -0.47 -15.98
N SER A 155 1.25 -1.18 -14.95
CA SER A 155 1.37 -0.72 -13.56
C SER A 155 2.13 0.61 -13.42
N TYR A 156 3.14 0.85 -14.29
CA TYR A 156 3.89 2.10 -14.30
C TYR A 156 3.05 3.32 -14.68
N LYS A 157 2.04 3.18 -15.55
CA LYS A 157 1.19 4.31 -15.97
C LYS A 157 0.35 4.82 -14.80
N SER A 158 -0.25 3.90 -14.05
CA SER A 158 -1.04 4.19 -12.84
C SER A 158 -0.19 4.88 -11.78
N LEU A 159 1.01 4.36 -11.51
CA LEU A 159 1.94 4.95 -10.55
C LEU A 159 2.43 6.34 -10.99
N LYS A 160 2.79 6.50 -12.27
CA LYS A 160 3.23 7.79 -12.82
C LYS A 160 2.14 8.86 -12.70
N ALA A 161 0.90 8.54 -13.02
CA ALA A 161 -0.22 9.48 -12.91
C ALA A 161 -0.41 9.97 -11.46
N VAL A 162 -0.25 9.07 -10.49
CA VAL A 162 -0.29 9.42 -9.06
C VAL A 162 0.89 10.31 -8.65
N LEU A 163 2.10 9.98 -9.12
CA LEU A 163 3.33 10.71 -8.74
C LEU A 163 3.43 12.10 -9.39
N GLU A 164 2.86 12.30 -10.57
CA GLU A 164 2.85 13.60 -11.27
C GLU A 164 1.83 14.60 -10.67
N GLY A 165 1.00 14.16 -9.73
CA GLY A 165 0.08 15.01 -8.98
C GLY A 165 -1.37 14.81 -9.39
N GLY A 166 -2.06 13.98 -8.60
CA GLY A 166 -3.53 13.96 -8.46
C GLY A 166 -3.93 14.48 -7.09
#